data_AF-A0A7L3IWJ1-F1
#
_entry.id   AF-A0A7L3IWJ1-F1
#
_cell.length_a   1.000
_cell.length_b   1.000
_cell.length_c   1.000
_cell.angle_alpha   90.00
_cell.angle_beta   90.00
_cell.angle_gamma   90.00
#
_symmetry.space_group_name_H-M   'P 1'
#
loop_
_entity.id
_entity.type
_entity.pdbx_description
1 polymer ?
#
loop_
_entity_poly.entity_id
_entity_poly.type
_entity_poly.pdbx_seq_one_letter_code
_entity_poly.pdbx_strand_id
1 'polypeptide(L)'
;VSPSPEGLRGEWLGHRDLLVGDFGDTYGNLSLKTLLLLRWARACCPRAPFLLKADDDVFLNVPAIATYLSRPATPPRLYLGRVHWRVAPNRDPRSRHHVPEG
;
A
#
# COMPACT_ATOMS: atom_id res chain seq x y z
N VAL A 1 12.78 11.38 2.30
CA VAL A 1 14.18 10.92 2.39
C VAL A 1 14.13 9.52 2.98
N SER A 2 14.61 8.51 2.26
CA SER A 2 14.65 7.14 2.82
C SER A 2 15.68 7.08 3.95
N PRO A 3 15.38 6.40 5.07
CA PRO A 3 16.30 6.29 6.21
C PRO A 3 17.60 5.59 5.84
N SER A 4 18.68 5.88 6.56
CA SER A 4 19.96 5.18 6.41
C SER A 4 19.84 3.71 6.86
N PRO A 5 20.75 2.81 6.43
CA PRO A 5 20.74 1.42 6.89
C PRO A 5 20.81 1.27 8.41
N GLU A 6 21.53 2.15 9.10
CA GLU A 6 21.60 2.19 10.56
C GLU A 6 20.28 2.66 11.19
N GLY A 7 19.63 3.65 10.57
CA GLY A 7 18.30 4.11 10.98
C GLY A 7 17.26 3.00 10.90
N LEU A 8 17.22 2.26 9.80
CA LEU A 8 16.34 1.10 9.62
C LEU A 8 16.61 -0.01 10.65
N ARG A 9 17.88 -0.26 10.98
CA ARG A 9 18.24 -1.23 12.02
C ARG A 9 17.74 -0.79 13.39
N GLY A 10 17.89 0.49 13.74
CA GLY A 10 17.39 1.03 15.00
C GLY A 10 15.87 0.92 15.12
N GLU A 11 15.15 1.34 14.09
CA GLU A 11 13.69 1.22 14.00
C GLU A 11 13.23 -0.24 14.15
N TRP A 12 13.84 -1.16 13.39
CA TRP A 12 13.54 -2.58 13.46
C TRP A 12 13.70 -3.14 14.87
N LEU A 13 14.79 -2.79 15.56
CA LEU A 13 15.07 -3.24 16.91
C LEU A 13 14.03 -2.72 17.92
N GLY A 14 13.49 -1.53 17.69
CA GLY A 14 12.48 -0.91 18.56
C GLY A 14 11.05 -1.43 18.34
N HIS A 15 10.64 -1.65 17.09
CA HIS A 15 9.21 -1.83 16.74
C HIS A 15 8.88 -3.18 16.09
N ARG A 16 9.82 -3.79 15.36
CA ARG A 16 9.65 -5.09 14.68
C ARG A 16 8.44 -5.18 13.73
N ASP A 17 8.08 -4.07 13.11
CA ASP A 17 6.92 -3.92 12.24
C ASP A 17 7.29 -3.54 10.79
N LEU A 18 8.57 -3.62 10.44
CA LEU A 18 9.04 -3.31 9.09
C LEU A 18 8.93 -4.46 8.11
N LEU A 19 8.53 -4.11 6.89
CA LEU A 19 8.65 -4.96 5.70
C LEU A 19 9.54 -4.24 4.68
N VAL A 20 10.75 -4.76 4.48
CA VAL A 20 11.76 -4.15 3.60
C VAL A 20 11.95 -4.99 2.34
N GLY A 21 11.92 -4.34 1.18
CA GLY A 21 12.16 -4.98 -0.12
C GLY A 21 13.46 -4.52 -0.75
N ASP A 22 14.06 -5.37 -1.57
CA ASP A 22 15.28 -5.08 -2.31
C ASP A 22 14.97 -4.38 -3.65
N PHE A 23 14.54 -3.12 -3.55
CA PHE A 23 14.32 -2.24 -4.71
C PHE A 23 14.41 -0.77 -4.28
N GLY A 24 14.76 0.11 -5.22
CA GLY A 24 14.83 1.53 -4.96
C GLY A 24 13.46 2.12 -4.58
N ASP A 25 13.40 2.82 -3.45
CA ASP A 25 12.19 3.50 -3.00
C ASP A 25 11.95 4.79 -3.80
N THR A 26 11.15 4.68 -4.86
CA THR A 26 10.80 5.79 -5.74
C THR A 26 9.32 5.75 -6.08
N TYR A 27 8.78 6.89 -6.53
CA TYR A 27 7.38 6.98 -6.97
C TYR A 27 7.03 5.96 -8.07
N GLY A 28 7.93 5.76 -9.04
CA GLY A 28 7.74 4.77 -10.11
C GLY A 28 7.71 3.32 -9.61
N ASN A 29 8.28 3.05 -8.42
CA ASN A 29 8.36 1.71 -7.83
C ASN A 29 7.27 1.44 -6.79
N LEU A 30 6.27 2.33 -6.61
CA LEU A 30 5.17 2.09 -5.67
C LEU A 30 4.37 0.81 -5.99
N SER A 31 4.31 0.39 -7.26
CA SER A 31 3.73 -0.90 -7.64
C SER A 31 4.52 -2.08 -7.07
N LEU A 32 5.86 -2.00 -7.00
CA LEU A 32 6.69 -3.02 -6.38
C LEU A 32 6.45 -3.11 -4.87
N LYS A 33 6.29 -1.97 -4.18
CA LYS A 33 5.86 -1.95 -2.76
C LYS A 33 4.52 -2.65 -2.57
N THR A 34 3.56 -2.40 -3.45
CA THR A 34 2.24 -3.05 -3.40
C THR A 34 2.34 -4.56 -3.61
N LEU A 35 3.15 -5.01 -4.58
CA LEU A 35 3.39 -6.43 -4.81
C LEU A 35 4.09 -7.10 -3.62
N LEU A 36 5.05 -6.42 -2.98
CA LEU A 36 5.72 -6.88 -1.77
C LEU A 36 4.71 -7.10 -0.64
N LEU A 37 3.87 -6.10 -0.34
CA LEU A 37 2.81 -6.18 0.67
C LEU A 37 1.87 -7.37 0.41
N LEU A 38 1.40 -7.54 -0.82
CA LEU A 38 0.49 -8.63 -1.19
C LEU A 38 1.14 -10.01 -1.04
N ARG A 39 2.41 -10.16 -1.46
CA ARG A 39 3.17 -11.41 -1.31
C ARG A 39 3.38 -11.75 0.17
N TRP A 40 3.81 -10.77 0.96
CA TRP A 40 4.02 -10.94 2.40
C TRP A 40 2.72 -11.30 3.12
N ALA A 41 1.62 -10.58 2.86
CA ALA A 41 0.33 -10.84 3.49
C ALA A 41 -0.16 -12.26 3.19
N ARG A 42 0.00 -12.73 1.94
CA ARG A 42 -0.34 -14.09 1.55
C ARG A 42 0.49 -15.15 2.31
N ALA A 43 1.79 -14.91 2.48
CA ALA A 43 2.69 -15.88 3.10
C ALA A 43 2.60 -15.88 4.64
N CYS A 44 2.54 -14.70 5.25
CA CYS A 44 2.65 -14.51 6.70
C CYS A 44 1.28 -14.34 7.38
N CYS A 45 0.23 -13.94 6.65
CA CYS A 45 -1.10 -13.68 7.19
C CYS A 45 -2.21 -14.38 6.37
N PRO A 46 -2.14 -15.70 6.10
CA PRO A 46 -3.07 -16.38 5.18
C PRO A 46 -4.53 -16.41 5.67
N ARG A 47 -4.77 -16.12 6.96
CA ARG A 47 -6.11 -16.09 7.58
C ARG A 47 -6.62 -14.66 7.84
N ALA A 48 -5.88 -13.63 7.43
CA ALA A 48 -6.36 -12.26 7.58
C ALA A 48 -7.61 -12.07 6.71
N PRO A 49 -8.75 -11.62 7.27
CA PRO A 49 -10.01 -11.49 6.52
C PRO A 49 -9.96 -10.31 5.54
N PHE A 50 -9.14 -9.30 5.83
CA PHE A 50 -8.98 -8.09 5.03
C PHE A 50 -7.52 -7.64 5.06
N LEU A 51 -7.10 -6.97 3.99
CA LEU A 51 -5.83 -6.28 3.88
C LEU A 51 -6.11 -4.81 3.55
N LEU A 52 -5.61 -3.90 4.37
CA LEU A 52 -5.70 -2.46 4.13
C LEU A 52 -4.31 -1.96 3.70
N LYS A 53 -4.26 -1.30 2.54
CA LYS A 53 -3.11 -0.48 2.13
C LYS A 53 -3.48 0.98 2.31
N ALA A 54 -2.62 1.73 2.98
CA ALA A 54 -2.68 3.17 3.10
C ALA A 54 -1.28 3.75 2.94
N ASP A 55 -1.19 5.03 2.58
CA ASP A 55 0.08 5.76 2.55
C ASP A 55 0.32 6.40 3.94
N ASP A 56 1.51 6.95 4.19
CA ASP A 56 1.90 7.50 5.49
C ASP A 56 1.34 8.92 5.76
N ASP A 57 0.80 9.56 4.72
CA ASP A 57 0.22 10.90 4.75
C ASP A 57 -1.32 10.90 4.83
N VAL A 58 -1.94 9.75 5.16
CA VAL A 58 -3.40 9.62 5.28
C VAL A 58 -3.84 9.36 6.72
N PHE A 59 -5.01 9.89 7.08
CA PHE A 59 -5.68 9.56 8.33
C PHE A 59 -6.65 8.39 8.14
N LEU A 60 -6.62 7.41 9.05
CA LEU A 60 -7.52 6.26 9.06
C LEU A 60 -8.41 6.26 10.31
N ASN A 61 -9.73 6.30 10.11
CA ASN A 61 -10.68 5.99 11.17
C ASN A 61 -10.85 4.45 11.26
N VAL A 62 -9.89 3.80 11.91
CA VAL A 62 -9.85 2.32 12.05
C VAL A 62 -11.11 1.76 12.69
N PRO A 63 -11.68 2.33 13.78
CA PRO A 63 -12.94 1.85 14.34
C PRO A 63 -14.10 1.84 13.34
N ALA A 64 -14.28 2.94 12.58
CA ALA A 64 -15.34 3.01 11.58
C ALA A 64 -15.16 1.99 10.45
N ILE A 65 -13.92 1.78 9.99
CA ILE A 65 -13.59 0.77 8.98
C ILE A 65 -13.91 -0.63 9.52
N ALA A 66 -13.52 -0.95 10.74
CA ALA A 66 -13.80 -2.25 11.36
C ALA A 66 -15.31 -2.50 11.51
N THR A 67 -16.08 -1.49 11.94
CA THR A 67 -17.56 -1.57 12.01
C THR A 67 -18.21 -1.75 10.64
N TYR A 68 -17.64 -1.17 9.59
CA TYR A 68 -18.14 -1.37 8.23
C TYR A 68 -17.89 -2.81 7.76
N LEU A 69 -16.66 -3.31 7.95
CA LEU A 69 -16.24 -4.63 7.47
C LEU A 69 -16.90 -5.79 8.22
N SER A 70 -17.32 -5.59 9.48
CA SER A 70 -17.98 -6.62 10.28
C SER A 70 -19.45 -6.87 9.90
N ARG A 71 -20.02 -6.09 8.96
CA ARG A 71 -21.42 -6.24 8.56
C ARG A 71 -21.66 -7.55 7.79
N PRO A 72 -22.77 -8.26 8.03
CA PRO A 72 -23.10 -9.50 7.31
C PRO A 72 -23.22 -9.34 5.78
N ALA A 73 -23.53 -8.13 5.32
CA ALA A 73 -23.68 -7.81 3.89
C ALA A 73 -22.33 -7.59 3.17
N THR A 74 -21.19 -7.63 3.87
CA THR A 74 -19.88 -7.44 3.26
C THR A 74 -19.56 -8.61 2.32
N PRO A 75 -19.30 -8.37 1.02
CA PRO A 75 -19.07 -9.44 0.07
C PRO A 75 -17.73 -10.14 0.34
N PRO A 76 -17.61 -11.46 0.07
CA PRO A 76 -16.38 -12.21 0.30
C PRO A 76 -15.23 -11.81 -0.63
N ARG A 77 -15.53 -11.11 -1.75
CA ARG A 77 -14.54 -10.52 -2.65
C ARG A 77 -14.73 -9.00 -2.66
N LEU A 78 -14.08 -8.34 -1.72
CA LEU A 78 -14.18 -6.89 -1.53
C LEU A 78 -12.92 -6.19 -2.04
N TYR A 79 -13.12 -5.17 -2.88
CA TYR A 79 -12.13 -4.13 -3.16
C TYR A 79 -12.79 -2.78 -2.88
N LEU A 80 -12.33 -2.09 -1.84
CA LEU A 80 -12.97 -0.89 -1.30
C LEU A 80 -12.03 0.33 -1.42
N GLY A 81 -12.59 1.47 -1.80
CA GLY A 81 -11.89 2.75 -1.83
C GLY A 81 -12.48 3.70 -2.86
N ARG A 82 -11.75 4.77 -3.17
CA ARG A 82 -12.06 5.64 -4.31
C ARG A 82 -11.59 4.97 -5.60
N VAL A 83 -12.50 4.27 -6.27
CA VAL A 83 -12.18 3.54 -7.49
C VAL A 83 -12.06 4.50 -8.68
N HIS A 84 -10.89 4.51 -9.31
CA HIS A 84 -10.64 5.24 -10.54
C HIS A 84 -10.95 4.33 -11.73
N TRP A 85 -12.08 4.55 -12.41
CA TRP A 85 -12.55 3.73 -13.52
C TRP A 85 -12.33 4.43 -14.87
N ARG A 86 -11.81 3.70 -15.87
CA ARG A 86 -11.58 4.18 -17.24
C ARG A 86 -10.73 5.47 -17.33
N VAL A 87 -9.78 5.64 -16.43
CA VAL A 87 -8.84 6.77 -16.47
C VAL A 87 -7.76 6.52 -17.51
N ALA A 88 -7.53 7.48 -18.41
CA ALA A 88 -6.46 7.41 -19.40
C ALA A 88 -5.10 7.83 -18.78
N PRO A 89 -3.96 7.31 -19.28
CA PRO A 89 -2.65 7.76 -18.85
C PRO A 89 -2.47 9.27 -19.07
N ASN A 90 -1.85 9.97 -18.12
CA ASN A 90 -1.57 11.38 -18.29
C ASN A 90 -0.38 11.58 -19.25
N ARG A 91 -0.63 12.25 -20.37
CA ARG A 91 0.38 12.50 -21.42
C ARG A 91 1.05 13.88 -21.32
N ASP A 92 0.66 14.72 -20.36
CA ASP A 92 1.31 16.02 -20.15
C ASP A 92 2.71 15.84 -19.52
N PRO A 93 3.80 16.21 -20.21
CA PRO A 93 5.16 16.06 -19.69
C PRO A 93 5.46 16.96 -18.48
N ARG A 94 4.62 17.97 -18.21
CA ARG A 94 4.74 18.83 -17.01
C ARG A 94 4.10 18.19 -15.78
N SER A 95 3.33 17.11 -15.95
CA SER A 95 2.69 16.42 -14.84
C SER A 95 3.67 15.51 -14.12
N ARG A 96 3.61 15.52 -12.78
CA ARG A 96 4.30 14.52 -11.93
C ARG A 96 3.85 13.07 -12.21
N HIS A 97 2.71 12.90 -12.87
CA HIS A 97 2.10 11.60 -13.20
C HIS A 97 2.21 11.27 -14.69
N HIS A 98 3.14 11.92 -15.40
CA HIS A 98 3.35 11.72 -16.82
C HIS A 98 3.71 10.26 -17.14
N VAL A 99 3.05 9.71 -18.15
CA VAL A 99 3.39 8.41 -18.74
C VAL A 99 3.69 8.64 -20.23
N PRO A 100 4.91 8.33 -20.71
CA PRO A 100 5.28 8.52 -22.12
C PRO A 100 4.53 7.54 -23.03
N GLU A 101 4.46 7.87 -24.32
CA GLU A 101 3.98 6.92 -25.33
C GLU A 101 4.97 5.75 -25.46
N GLY A 102 4.44 4.57 -25.74
CA GLY A 102 5.19 3.32 -25.90
C GLY A 102 5.25 2.90 -27.34
#